data_AF-A0A0B7IGB9-F1
#
_entry.id   AF-A0A0B7IGB9-F1
#
_cell.length_a   1.000
_cell.length_b   1.000
_cell.length_c   1.000
_cell.angle_alpha   90.00
_cell.angle_beta   90.00
_cell.angle_gamma   90.00
#
_symmetry.space_group_name_H-M   'P 1'
#
loop_
_entity.id
_entity.type
_entity.pdbx_description
1 polymer ?
#
loop_
_entity_poly.entity_id
_entity_poly.type
_entity_poly.pdbx_seq_one_letter_code
_entity_poly.pdbx_strand_id
1 'polypeptide(L)'
;MKEGGYYQDNIFNTDETKYLTPKFSTSKLRRHNTLFIDSALIHKNTLPSTFASLIYDVFASLILVYTKKLSKEDFDREKENLDFDLINSFPFPAILEEAQYQIFPDLS
;
A
#
# COMPACT_ATOMS: atom_id res chain seq x y z
N MET A 1 12.59 -6.77 -9.55
CA MET A 1 11.97 -5.58 -10.18
C MET A 1 12.64 -5.35 -11.52
N LYS A 2 11.94 -4.85 -12.55
CA LYS A 2 12.57 -4.59 -13.85
C LYS A 2 13.62 -3.49 -13.70
N GLU A 3 14.86 -3.80 -14.07
CA GLU A 3 15.89 -2.79 -14.28
C GLU A 3 15.38 -1.81 -15.35
N GLY A 4 15.21 -0.54 -15.00
CA GLY A 4 14.83 0.53 -15.93
C GLY A 4 13.51 1.27 -15.68
N GLY A 5 12.78 1.00 -14.58
CA GLY A 5 11.65 1.85 -14.19
C GLY A 5 12.10 3.14 -13.50
N TYR A 6 11.65 4.30 -13.98
CA TYR A 6 11.85 5.58 -13.29
C TYR A 6 10.79 5.75 -12.20
N TYR A 7 11.10 5.31 -10.99
CA TYR A 7 10.25 5.54 -9.82
C TYR A 7 10.62 6.85 -9.14
N GLN A 8 9.63 7.54 -8.59
CA GLN A 8 9.89 8.70 -7.74
C GLN A 8 10.53 8.23 -6.44
N ASP A 9 11.40 9.07 -5.89
CA ASP A 9 11.98 8.80 -4.59
C ASP A 9 10.92 8.92 -3.49
N ASN A 10 10.92 7.95 -2.59
CA ASN A 10 9.98 7.81 -1.48
C ASN A 10 10.72 7.14 -0.33
N ILE A 11 10.60 7.70 0.87
CA ILE A 11 11.33 7.25 2.06
C ILE A 11 10.98 5.80 2.49
N PHE A 12 9.87 5.27 1.99
CA PHE A 12 9.46 3.87 2.22
C PHE A 12 9.99 2.90 1.14
N ASN A 13 10.66 3.37 0.08
CA ASN A 13 11.21 2.50 -0.95
C ASN A 13 12.25 1.53 -0.38
N THR A 14 12.23 0.28 -0.86
CA THR A 14 13.27 -0.74 -0.62
C THR A 14 13.82 -1.27 -1.94
N ASP A 15 14.72 -2.25 -1.90
CA ASP A 15 15.25 -2.94 -3.08
C ASP A 15 14.20 -3.84 -3.75
N GLU A 16 13.12 -4.20 -3.06
CA GLU A 16 12.06 -5.06 -3.55
C GLU A 16 10.75 -4.32 -3.79
N THR A 17 10.58 -3.13 -3.21
CA THR A 17 9.32 -2.39 -3.21
C THR A 17 9.51 -0.91 -3.52
N LYS A 18 8.70 -0.40 -4.44
CA LYS A 18 8.60 1.03 -4.78
C LYS A 18 7.20 1.56 -4.52
N TYR A 19 7.12 2.71 -3.86
CA TYR A 19 5.89 3.43 -3.58
C TYR A 19 5.84 4.71 -4.40
N LEU A 20 4.69 5.01 -4.99
CA LEU A 20 4.51 6.31 -5.62
C LEU A 20 4.29 7.37 -4.54
N THR A 21 5.13 8.39 -4.51
CA THR A 21 4.91 9.58 -3.67
C THR A 21 3.58 10.23 -4.08
N PRO A 22 2.56 10.26 -3.21
CA PRO A 22 1.23 10.71 -3.60
C PRO A 22 1.27 12.17 -4.06
N LYS A 23 0.76 12.43 -5.26
CA LYS A 23 0.58 13.79 -5.79
C LYS A 23 -0.86 14.20 -5.63
N PHE A 24 -1.07 15.34 -4.98
CA PHE A 24 -2.40 15.91 -4.86
C PHE A 24 -2.93 16.32 -6.22
N SER A 25 -4.18 15.92 -6.50
CA SER A 25 -4.91 16.51 -7.60
C SER A 25 -5.00 18.02 -7.42
N THR A 26 -4.67 18.76 -8.48
CA THR A 26 -4.83 20.22 -8.55
C THR A 26 -6.30 20.62 -8.80
N SER A 27 -7.20 19.65 -8.95
CA SER A 27 -8.63 19.89 -9.15
C SER A 27 -9.27 20.49 -7.91
N LYS A 28 -10.00 21.60 -8.11
CA LYS A 28 -10.80 22.26 -7.06
C LYS A 28 -12.15 21.57 -6.80
N LEU A 29 -12.60 20.71 -7.72
CA LEU A 29 -13.93 20.08 -7.67
C LEU A 29 -13.92 18.71 -6.99
N ARG A 30 -12.82 17.95 -7.13
CA ARG A 30 -12.67 16.62 -6.54
C ARG A 30 -11.22 16.42 -6.11
N ARG A 31 -11.01 16.11 -4.83
CA ARG A 31 -9.71 15.73 -4.29
C ARG A 31 -9.69 14.22 -4.13
N HIS A 32 -8.84 13.56 -4.91
CA HIS A 32 -8.52 12.14 -4.75
C HIS A 32 -7.00 11.97 -4.74
N ASN A 33 -6.54 10.84 -4.22
CA ASN A 33 -5.17 10.38 -4.38
C ASN A 33 -5.21 8.93 -4.83
N THR A 34 -4.27 8.57 -5.69
CA THR A 34 -4.04 7.18 -6.08
C THR A 34 -2.85 6.66 -5.29
N LEU A 35 -3.04 5.53 -4.61
CA LEU A 35 -1.98 4.81 -3.92
C LEU A 35 -1.45 3.73 -4.86
N PHE A 36 -0.13 3.64 -4.99
CA PHE A 36 0.52 2.70 -5.89
C PHE A 36 1.69 2.01 -5.18
N ILE A 37 1.72 0.69 -5.32
CA ILE A 37 2.75 -0.19 -4.79
C ILE A 37 3.21 -1.06 -5.95
N ASP A 38 4.50 -1.02 -6.26
CA ASP A 38 5.16 -2.00 -7.12
C ASP A 38 6.13 -2.79 -6.25
N SER A 39 5.87 -4.09 -6.07
CA SER A 39 6.64 -4.91 -5.16
C SER A 39 6.83 -6.32 -5.69
N ALA A 40 8.07 -6.82 -5.63
CA ALA A 40 8.37 -8.22 -5.85
C ALA A 40 7.77 -9.13 -4.75
N LEU A 41 7.36 -8.57 -3.61
CA LEU A 41 6.75 -9.29 -2.50
C LEU A 41 5.26 -9.61 -2.71
N ILE A 42 4.62 -9.05 -3.75
CA ILE A 42 3.21 -9.31 -4.07
C ILE A 42 3.12 -10.45 -5.08
N HIS A 43 2.71 -11.63 -4.62
CA HIS A 43 2.49 -12.83 -5.41
C HIS A 43 1.48 -13.76 -4.71
N LYS A 44 1.07 -14.85 -5.37
CA LYS A 44 0.03 -15.78 -4.87
C LYS A 44 0.27 -16.43 -3.49
N ASN A 45 1.48 -16.32 -2.96
CA ASN A 45 1.90 -16.94 -1.69
C ASN A 45 2.36 -15.88 -0.68
N THR A 46 2.10 -14.60 -0.92
CA THR A 46 2.43 -13.53 0.02
C THR A 46 1.70 -13.77 1.32
N LEU A 47 2.39 -13.63 2.45
CA LEU A 47 1.73 -13.70 3.75
C LEU A 47 0.80 -12.49 3.91
N PRO A 48 -0.40 -12.66 4.53
CA PRO A 48 -1.30 -11.54 4.81
C PRO A 48 -0.60 -10.39 5.53
N SER A 49 0.28 -10.70 6.50
CA SER A 49 1.10 -9.71 7.22
C SER A 49 2.07 -8.94 6.33
N THR A 50 2.71 -9.59 5.36
CA THR A 50 3.54 -8.92 4.36
C THR A 50 2.70 -7.96 3.53
N PHE A 51 1.56 -8.43 3.00
CA PHE A 51 0.68 -7.57 2.21
C PHE A 51 0.13 -6.40 3.03
N ALA A 52 -0.31 -6.64 4.26
CA ALA A 52 -0.78 -5.60 5.18
C ALA A 52 0.31 -4.56 5.48
N SER A 53 1.56 -4.98 5.64
CA SER A 53 2.70 -4.07 5.83
C SER A 53 2.91 -3.17 4.61
N LEU A 54 2.80 -3.71 3.39
CA LEU A 54 2.88 -2.92 2.15
C LEU A 54 1.76 -1.88 2.07
N ILE A 55 0.54 -2.27 2.43
CA ILE A 55 -0.62 -1.36 2.50
C ILE A 55 -0.39 -0.28 3.56
N TYR A 56 0.12 -0.65 4.74
CA TYR A 56 0.44 0.29 5.80
C TYR A 56 1.44 1.34 5.32
N ASP A 57 2.54 0.91 4.69
CA ASP A 57 3.60 1.80 4.22
C ASP A 57 3.11 2.78 3.12
N VAL A 58 2.20 2.35 2.24
CA VAL A 58 1.63 3.28 1.23
C VAL A 58 0.73 4.33 1.88
N PHE A 59 -0.04 3.99 2.91
CA PHE A 59 -0.83 4.96 3.68
C PHE A 59 0.06 5.87 4.53
N ALA A 60 1.09 5.33 5.17
CA ALA A 60 2.08 6.11 5.91
C ALA A 60 2.74 7.16 5.00
N SER A 61 3.11 6.77 3.77
CA SER A 61 3.65 7.69 2.78
C SER A 61 2.68 8.84 2.43
N LEU A 62 1.38 8.55 2.32
CA LEU A 62 0.35 9.56 2.08
C LEU A 62 0.24 10.53 3.26
N ILE A 63 0.16 10.01 4.49
CA ILE A 63 -0.02 10.81 5.70
C ILE A 63 1.21 11.69 5.97
N LEU A 64 2.41 11.16 5.71
CA LEU A 64 3.66 11.90 5.86
C LEU A 64 3.69 13.14 4.95
N VAL A 65 3.25 12.99 3.69
CA VAL A 65 3.10 14.12 2.75
C VAL A 65 2.05 15.14 3.25
N TYR A 66 0.95 14.67 3.85
CA TYR A 66 -0.14 15.54 4.35
C TYR A 66 0.21 16.33 5.60
N THR A 67 0.75 15.65 6.61
CA THR A 67 0.84 16.21 7.97
C THR A 67 2.14 16.96 8.20
N LYS A 68 3.25 16.53 7.57
CA LYS A 68 4.63 17.02 7.80
C LYS A 68 5.04 17.12 9.28
N LYS A 69 4.29 16.48 10.18
CA LYS A 69 4.48 16.48 11.65
C LYS A 69 4.98 15.14 12.16
N LEU A 70 4.84 14.10 11.34
CA LEU A 70 5.24 12.73 11.65
C LEU A 70 6.45 12.37 10.81
N SER A 71 7.36 11.60 11.41
CA SER A 71 8.54 11.02 10.77
C SER A 71 8.26 9.61 10.27
N LYS A 72 9.16 9.03 9.47
CA LYS A 72 9.02 7.62 9.07
C LYS A 72 9.14 6.70 10.29
N GLU A 73 10.01 7.07 11.23
CA GLU A 73 10.28 6.33 12.45
C GLU A 73 9.02 6.22 13.33
N ASP A 74 8.15 7.24 13.31
CA ASP A 74 6.86 7.18 13.99
C ASP A 74 5.95 6.10 13.38
N PHE A 75 5.92 6.00 12.04
CA PHE A 75 5.14 4.97 11.34
C PHE A 75 5.74 3.57 11.50
N ASP A 76 7.08 3.44 11.48
CA ASP A 76 7.75 2.16 11.70
C ASP A 76 7.39 1.61 13.10
N ARG A 77 7.44 2.45 14.13
CA ARG A 77 7.05 2.08 15.50
C ARG A 77 5.59 1.66 15.60
N GLU A 78 4.68 2.39 14.97
CA GLU A 78 3.26 2.03 15.00
C GLU A 78 2.95 0.77 14.18
N LYS A 79 3.72 0.49 13.12
CA LYS A 79 3.58 -0.74 12.34
C LYS A 79 3.89 -2.00 13.15
N GLU A 80 4.82 -1.90 14.11
CA GLU A 80 5.15 -3.01 15.04
C GLU A 80 3.97 -3.37 15.95
N ASN A 81 3.03 -2.43 16.19
CA ASN A 81 1.86 -2.63 17.03
C ASN A 81 0.66 -3.24 16.30
N LEU A 82 0.79 -3.59 15.01
CA LEU A 82 -0.28 -4.26 14.28
C LEU A 82 -0.54 -5.66 14.86
N ASP A 83 -1.81 -6.04 14.93
CA ASP A 83 -2.22 -7.38 15.35
C ASP A 83 -1.94 -8.38 14.22
N PHE A 84 -0.69 -8.86 14.16
CA PHE A 84 -0.25 -9.79 13.12
C PHE A 84 -0.91 -11.17 13.24
N ASP A 85 -1.35 -11.57 14.43
CA ASP A 85 -2.08 -12.84 14.63
C ASP A 85 -3.45 -12.76 13.96
N LEU A 86 -4.18 -11.66 14.18
CA LEU A 86 -5.43 -11.39 13.48
C LEU A 86 -5.22 -11.25 11.98
N ILE A 87 -4.22 -10.46 11.55
CA ILE A 87 -3.93 -10.24 10.12
C ILE A 87 -3.63 -11.57 9.41
N ASN A 88 -2.83 -12.45 10.02
CA ASN A 88 -2.49 -13.74 9.42
C ASN A 88 -3.65 -14.75 9.45
N SER A 89 -4.73 -14.48 10.18
CA SER A 89 -5.94 -15.31 10.15
C SER A 89 -6.74 -15.17 8.86
N PHE A 90 -6.55 -14.07 8.11
CA PHE A 90 -7.24 -13.86 6.83
C PHE A 90 -6.63 -14.71 5.72
N PRO A 91 -7.44 -15.26 4.80
CA PRO A 91 -6.92 -15.95 3.63
C PRO A 91 -6.21 -14.95 2.69
N PHE A 92 -5.13 -15.41 2.05
CA PHE A 92 -4.45 -14.63 1.01
C PHE A 92 -4.07 -15.49 -0.21
N PRO A 93 -4.38 -15.03 -1.43
CA PRO A 93 -5.30 -13.93 -1.71
C PRO A 93 -6.71 -14.25 -1.19
N ALA A 94 -7.53 -13.23 -0.94
CA ALA A 94 -8.92 -13.45 -0.54
C ALA A 94 -9.63 -14.34 -1.56
N ILE A 95 -10.44 -15.29 -1.09
CA ILE A 95 -11.26 -16.12 -1.98
C ILE A 95 -12.36 -15.27 -2.60
N LEU A 96 -12.78 -15.60 -3.82
CA LEU A 96 -13.72 -14.79 -4.60
C LEU A 96 -15.06 -14.62 -3.85
N GLU A 97 -15.48 -15.66 -3.15
CA GLU A 97 -16.71 -15.70 -2.36
C GLU A 97 -16.70 -14.71 -1.18
N GLU A 98 -15.52 -14.40 -0.65
CA GLU A 98 -15.32 -13.41 0.43
C GLU A 98 -15.03 -12.01 -0.12
N ALA A 99 -14.64 -11.89 -1.38
CA ALA A 99 -14.45 -10.64 -2.09
C ALA A 99 -15.80 -10.03 -2.53
N GLN A 100 -16.72 -9.80 -1.58
CA GLN A 100 -18.08 -9.27 -1.79
C GLN A 100 -18.14 -7.90 -2.50
N TYR A 101 -16.99 -7.26 -2.76
CA TYR A 101 -16.86 -5.95 -3.41
C TYR A 101 -16.06 -5.97 -4.72
N GLN A 102 -15.81 -7.13 -5.34
CA GLN A 102 -15.41 -7.14 -6.75
C GLN A 102 -16.61 -6.84 -7.65
N ILE A 103 -17.08 -5.59 -7.56
CA ILE A 103 -18.02 -5.01 -8.51
C ILE A 103 -17.20 -4.73 -9.78
N PHE A 104 -17.18 -5.67 -10.72
CA PHE A 104 -17.12 -5.33 -12.14
C PHE A 104 -18.55 -5.40 -12.67
N PRO A 105 -19.34 -4.31 -12.60
CA PRO A 105 -20.53 -4.24 -13.40
C PRO A 105 -20.07 -3.95 -14.83
N ASP A 106 -20.41 -4.85 -15.74
CA ASP A 106 -20.31 -4.70 -17.20
C ASP A 106 -18.94 -4.99 -17.84
N LEU A 107 -18.66 -6.30 -17.96
CA LEU A 107 -18.06 -6.88 -19.18
C LEU A 107 -18.90 -8.09 -19.60
N SER A 108 -20.15 -7.84 -19.99
CA SER A 108 -21.00 -8.75 -20.76
C SER A 108 -21.65 -7.97 -21.90
#